data_AF-A0A8B8UW23-F1
#
_entry.id   AF-A0A8B8UW23-F1
#
_cell.length_a   1.000
_cell.length_b   1.000
_cell.length_c   1.000
_cell.angle_alpha   90.00
_cell.angle_beta   90.00
_cell.angle_gamma   90.00
#
_symmetry.space_group_name_H-M   'P 1'
#
loop_
_entity.id
_entity.type
_entity.pdbx_description
1 polymer ?
#
loop_
_entity_poly.entity_id
_entity_poly.type
_entity_poly.pdbx_seq_one_letter_code
_entity_poly.pdbx_strand_id
1 'polypeptide(L)'
;MSFKLWLLDEETIYEHVFERYMQLEGQSGKLPQDLGIQDRSGCVLEIAIEPSGLESGKKKKRVRRRNKADAFEEDREVAVDSYHVSVEQSISSLHSSRDNGNSTTGYVLWSTTPFFINWLLYNASAAPFRLGTQVEVVRGSPCEGHMLELPKLIDLTGADHSKRCILELGAGIAGILPVVLGNFVDIYVSTDQKGILNKLKDNIMENLSQLTRKQCISESLRLELPTLEPVDNGATATKSALPKSTLNLEVAALDWEKINLQDKKTHSLHPELSLIGETCSSVYVIAMDVIYNEYLIDPFLKTLEQLKHWFRITYSLQFHALVGIHLRSQEVTTLFLEKAIIEHDFTVYDIIDQVLQESRFNFYLIS
;
A
#
# COMPACT_ATOMS: atom_id res chain seq x y z
N MET A 1 -21.29 -3.97 -4.17
CA MET A 1 -20.84 -5.21 -4.85
C MET A 1 -20.00 -6.00 -3.83
N SER A 2 -19.99 -7.33 -3.84
CA SER A 2 -19.06 -8.09 -2.98
C SER A 2 -17.66 -8.04 -3.60
N PHE A 3 -16.62 -7.98 -2.78
CA PHE A 3 -15.22 -8.06 -3.23
C PHE A 3 -15.00 -9.34 -4.03
N LYS A 4 -14.45 -9.21 -5.25
CA LYS A 4 -14.06 -10.33 -6.12
C LYS A 4 -12.74 -10.02 -6.81
N LEU A 5 -12.07 -11.05 -7.30
CA LEU A 5 -10.90 -10.94 -8.16
C LEU A 5 -11.28 -11.36 -9.57
N TRP A 6 -11.03 -10.53 -10.58
CA TRP A 6 -11.17 -10.94 -11.98
C TRP A 6 -9.80 -11.24 -12.55
N LEU A 7 -9.56 -12.52 -12.86
CA LEU A 7 -8.33 -12.93 -13.53
C LEU A 7 -8.33 -12.39 -14.96
N LEU A 8 -7.32 -11.59 -15.27
CA LEU A 8 -7.11 -11.03 -16.60
C LEU A 8 -6.16 -11.92 -17.41
N ASP A 9 -6.44 -12.04 -18.70
CA ASP A 9 -5.67 -12.77 -19.70
C ASP A 9 -5.64 -11.97 -21.03
N GLU A 10 -4.92 -12.50 -22.02
CA GLU A 10 -4.75 -11.85 -23.33
C GLU A 10 -6.09 -11.49 -24.02
N GLU A 11 -7.14 -12.27 -23.78
CA GLU A 11 -8.46 -12.05 -24.38
C GLU A 11 -9.29 -11.00 -23.64
N THR A 12 -9.10 -10.87 -22.33
CA THR A 12 -9.92 -10.01 -21.45
C THR A 12 -9.32 -8.64 -21.15
N ILE A 13 -8.03 -8.38 -21.43
CA ILE A 13 -7.37 -7.08 -21.18
C ILE A 13 -8.17 -5.92 -21.79
N TYR A 14 -8.50 -6.00 -23.09
CA TYR A 14 -9.14 -4.89 -23.78
C TYR A 14 -10.58 -4.68 -23.33
N GLU A 15 -11.31 -5.76 -23.01
CA GLU A 15 -12.66 -5.69 -22.44
C GLU A 15 -12.62 -5.00 -21.08
N HIS A 16 -11.76 -5.47 -20.17
CA HIS A 16 -11.58 -4.87 -18.84
C HIS A 16 -11.24 -3.39 -18.92
N VAL A 17 -10.23 -3.03 -19.72
CA VAL A 17 -9.81 -1.63 -19.86
C VAL A 17 -10.97 -0.79 -20.42
N PHE A 18 -11.64 -1.26 -21.48
CA PHE A 18 -12.76 -0.55 -22.06
C PHE A 18 -13.90 -0.34 -21.04
N GLU A 19 -14.30 -1.39 -20.32
CA GLU A 19 -15.34 -1.29 -19.29
C GLU A 19 -14.98 -0.31 -18.18
N ARG A 20 -13.74 -0.34 -17.68
CA ARG A 20 -13.29 0.58 -16.62
C ARG A 20 -13.29 2.03 -17.09
N TYR A 21 -12.84 2.31 -18.30
CA TYR A 21 -12.84 3.68 -18.84
C TYR A 21 -14.27 4.15 -19.19
N MET A 22 -15.16 3.26 -19.65
CA MET A 22 -16.58 3.57 -19.80
C MET A 22 -17.26 3.90 -18.46
N GLN A 23 -16.98 3.12 -17.41
CA GLN A 23 -17.50 3.37 -16.06
C GLN A 23 -17.00 4.71 -15.52
N LEU A 24 -15.73 5.04 -15.76
CA LEU A 24 -15.13 6.32 -15.40
C LEU A 24 -15.82 7.49 -16.12
N GLU A 25 -16.04 7.37 -17.43
CA GLU A 25 -16.71 8.39 -18.24
C GLU A 25 -18.16 8.60 -17.78
N GLY A 26 -18.88 7.53 -17.46
CA GLY A 26 -20.22 7.58 -16.88
C GLY A 26 -20.30 8.32 -15.53
N GLN A 27 -19.17 8.50 -14.85
CA GLN A 27 -19.05 9.20 -13.57
C GLN A 27 -18.33 10.55 -13.67
N SER A 28 -17.99 11.00 -14.88
CA SER A 28 -17.25 12.24 -15.15
C SER A 28 -17.89 13.50 -14.58
N GLY A 29 -19.21 13.50 -14.34
CA GLY A 29 -19.93 14.61 -13.69
C GLY A 29 -19.86 14.62 -12.15
N LYS A 30 -19.40 13.54 -11.52
CA LYS A 30 -19.26 13.42 -10.06
C LYS A 30 -17.80 13.43 -9.61
N LEU A 31 -16.91 12.95 -10.46
CA LEU A 31 -15.49 12.81 -10.15
C LEU A 31 -14.70 14.05 -10.62
N PRO A 32 -13.69 14.49 -9.84
CA PRO A 32 -12.78 15.55 -10.28
C PRO A 32 -12.10 15.19 -11.59
N GLN A 33 -11.90 16.16 -12.48
CA GLN A 33 -11.12 15.99 -13.72
C GLN A 33 -9.72 16.57 -13.57
N ASP A 34 -8.98 16.06 -12.59
CA ASP A 34 -7.61 16.47 -12.30
C ASP A 34 -6.57 15.39 -12.71
N LEU A 35 -5.31 15.68 -12.40
CA LEU A 35 -4.17 14.78 -12.63
C LEU A 35 -3.93 13.82 -11.45
N GLY A 36 -4.74 13.85 -10.40
CA GLY A 36 -4.58 13.01 -9.22
C GLY A 36 -3.60 13.51 -8.16
N ILE A 37 -3.05 14.73 -8.28
CA ILE A 37 -2.26 15.36 -7.20
C ILE A 37 -3.22 15.80 -6.09
N GLN A 38 -2.96 15.42 -4.85
CA GLN A 38 -3.84 15.68 -3.69
C GLN A 38 -4.11 17.16 -3.48
N ASP A 39 -3.07 17.99 -3.54
CA ASP A 39 -3.18 19.45 -3.53
C ASP A 39 -2.02 20.03 -4.36
N ARG A 40 -2.30 21.01 -5.22
CA ARG A 40 -1.31 21.59 -6.15
C ARG A 40 -0.71 22.92 -5.68
N SER A 41 -1.19 23.43 -4.56
CA SER A 41 -0.92 24.78 -4.07
C SER A 41 -0.16 24.78 -2.74
N GLY A 42 -0.47 23.84 -1.85
CA GLY A 42 0.17 23.69 -0.56
C GLY A 42 1.58 23.10 -0.69
N CYS A 43 2.54 23.69 0.01
CA CYS A 43 3.84 23.06 0.24
C CYS A 43 3.78 22.06 1.40
N VAL A 44 2.90 22.27 2.37
CA VAL A 44 2.66 21.36 3.50
C VAL A 44 1.19 20.99 3.50
N LEU A 45 0.90 19.70 3.54
CA LEU A 45 -0.45 19.14 3.46
C LEU A 45 -0.79 18.45 4.77
N GLU A 46 -1.92 18.82 5.38
CA GLU A 46 -2.48 18.12 6.53
C GLU A 46 -3.53 17.12 6.04
N ILE A 47 -3.26 15.83 6.21
CA ILE A 47 -4.09 14.73 5.72
C ILE A 47 -4.70 13.98 6.89
N ALA A 48 -6.03 14.03 6.99
CA ALA A 48 -6.79 13.19 7.91
C ALA A 48 -7.17 11.87 7.23
N ILE A 49 -6.92 10.77 7.92
CA ILE A 49 -7.28 9.40 7.51
C ILE A 49 -8.17 8.86 8.62
N GLU A 50 -9.48 8.90 8.40
CA GLU A 50 -10.48 8.60 9.42
C GLU A 50 -11.72 7.91 8.83
N PRO A 51 -12.48 7.14 9.64
CA PRO A 51 -13.69 6.47 9.18
C PRO A 51 -14.73 7.46 8.64
N SER A 52 -15.28 7.17 7.46
CA SER A 52 -16.33 7.98 6.83
C SER A 52 -17.58 8.02 7.74
N GLY A 53 -17.91 9.20 8.28
CA GLY A 53 -19.07 9.39 9.19
C GLY A 53 -18.75 10.07 10.53
N LEU A 54 -17.48 10.42 10.78
CA LEU A 54 -17.04 11.26 11.90
C LEU A 54 -16.90 12.74 11.48
N GLU A 55 -17.79 13.26 10.63
CA GLU A 55 -17.96 14.71 10.56
C GLU A 55 -18.37 15.22 11.95
N SER A 56 -17.68 16.26 12.41
CA SER A 56 -17.86 16.93 13.69
C SER A 56 -19.28 17.50 13.85
N GLY A 57 -20.25 16.68 14.29
CA GLY A 57 -21.63 17.16 14.37
C GLY A 57 -22.67 16.22 14.98
N LYS A 58 -22.90 16.39 16.29
CA LYS A 58 -24.14 16.07 17.05
C LYS A 58 -24.52 14.58 17.20
N LYS A 59 -24.35 14.12 18.45
CA LYS A 59 -24.93 12.91 19.08
C LYS A 59 -26.32 12.54 18.53
N LYS A 60 -26.44 11.37 17.89
CA LYS A 60 -27.72 10.66 17.74
C LYS A 60 -27.64 9.28 18.39
N LYS A 61 -28.59 9.04 19.29
CA LYS A 61 -28.79 7.79 20.05
C LYS A 61 -28.96 6.59 19.10
N ARG A 62 -28.15 5.55 19.31
CA ARG A 62 -28.28 4.24 18.63
C ARG A 62 -29.39 3.42 19.30
N VAL A 63 -30.43 3.07 18.54
CA VAL A 63 -31.39 2.01 18.87
C VAL A 63 -30.89 0.72 18.23
N ARG A 64 -30.72 -0.32 19.05
CA ARG A 64 -30.15 -1.62 18.68
C ARG A 64 -31.27 -2.51 18.11
N ARG A 65 -31.15 -2.96 16.86
CA ARG A 65 -31.90 -4.12 16.34
C ARG A 65 -30.90 -5.12 15.78
N ARG A 66 -30.86 -6.30 16.42
CA ARG A 66 -30.07 -7.49 16.03
C ARG A 66 -30.66 -8.08 14.76
N ASN A 67 -29.81 -8.45 13.81
CA ASN A 67 -30.02 -9.60 12.93
C ASN A 67 -28.67 -10.15 12.42
N LYS A 68 -28.64 -11.48 12.40
CA LYS A 68 -27.59 -12.49 12.13
C LYS A 68 -26.75 -12.28 10.85
N ALA A 69 -25.42 -12.31 10.96
CA ALA A 69 -24.45 -12.70 9.90
C ALA A 69 -23.01 -12.83 10.48
N ASP A 70 -22.62 -14.05 10.84
CA ASP A 70 -21.44 -14.40 11.67
C ASP A 70 -20.04 -14.32 10.99
N ALA A 71 -19.86 -13.50 9.95
CA ALA A 71 -18.53 -13.27 9.34
C ALA A 71 -18.17 -11.78 9.15
N PHE A 72 -19.17 -10.89 9.21
CA PHE A 72 -18.99 -9.43 9.13
C PHE A 72 -18.93 -8.75 10.52
N GLU A 73 -19.08 -9.51 11.61
CA GLU A 73 -19.02 -8.95 12.97
C GLU A 73 -17.57 -8.72 13.44
N GLU A 74 -16.61 -9.58 13.09
CA GLU A 74 -15.21 -9.40 13.52
C GLU A 74 -14.56 -8.12 12.97
N ASP A 75 -14.85 -7.75 11.72
CA ASP A 75 -14.32 -6.53 11.08
C ASP A 75 -14.98 -5.23 11.62
N ARG A 76 -16.18 -5.33 12.21
CA ARG A 76 -16.93 -4.16 12.71
C ARG A 76 -16.65 -3.82 14.18
N GLU A 77 -16.04 -4.73 14.93
CA GLU A 77 -15.72 -4.51 16.35
C GLU A 77 -14.29 -4.03 16.61
N VAL A 78 -13.41 -4.02 15.60
CA VAL A 78 -12.07 -3.45 15.75
C VAL A 78 -12.14 -1.94 15.62
N ALA A 79 -11.85 -1.23 16.72
CA ALA A 79 -11.60 0.20 16.66
C ALA A 79 -10.34 0.43 15.81
N VAL A 80 -10.53 0.99 14.61
CA VAL A 80 -9.43 1.42 13.74
C VAL A 80 -9.06 2.84 14.13
N ASP A 81 -7.76 3.09 14.33
CA ASP A 81 -7.27 4.39 14.79
C ASP A 81 -7.46 5.44 13.69
N SER A 82 -7.73 6.69 14.05
CA SER A 82 -7.66 7.81 13.12
C SER A 82 -6.23 8.34 13.05
N TYR A 83 -5.78 8.73 11.86
CA TYR A 83 -4.44 9.27 11.64
C TYR A 83 -4.49 10.69 11.08
N HIS A 84 -3.55 11.52 11.50
CA HIS A 84 -3.34 12.88 11.01
C HIS A 84 -1.89 13.04 10.62
N VAL A 85 -1.63 13.25 9.34
CA VAL A 85 -0.27 13.24 8.78
C VAL A 85 0.02 14.60 8.14
N SER A 86 1.16 15.18 8.48
CA SER A 86 1.67 16.41 7.85
C SER A 86 2.70 16.03 6.79
N VAL A 87 2.48 16.40 5.53
CA VAL A 87 3.35 16.05 4.41
C VAL A 87 3.92 17.30 3.76
N GLU A 88 5.23 17.49 3.83
CA GLU A 88 5.92 18.48 3.04
C GLU A 88 6.13 17.96 1.61
N GLN A 89 5.61 18.68 0.63
CA GLN A 89 5.74 18.39 -0.79
C GLN A 89 6.44 19.50 -1.58
N SER A 90 6.86 19.18 -2.80
CA SER A 90 7.65 20.08 -3.64
C SER A 90 7.15 20.12 -5.08
N ILE A 91 6.18 21.01 -5.34
CA ILE A 91 5.65 21.29 -6.69
C ILE A 91 6.76 21.75 -7.64
N SER A 92 7.72 22.54 -7.16
CA SER A 92 8.84 23.01 -7.97
C SER A 92 9.74 21.86 -8.44
N SER A 93 10.07 20.92 -7.55
CA SER A 93 10.86 19.73 -7.92
C SER A 93 10.09 18.78 -8.85
N LEU A 94 8.76 18.72 -8.77
CA LEU A 94 7.94 17.96 -9.71
C LEU A 94 8.14 18.42 -11.18
N HIS A 95 8.29 19.72 -11.40
CA HIS A 95 8.46 20.30 -12.74
C HIS A 95 9.93 20.53 -13.14
N SER A 96 10.88 20.25 -12.26
CA SER A 96 12.29 20.54 -12.46
C SER A 96 13.01 19.35 -13.08
N SER A 97 13.32 19.43 -14.38
CA SER A 97 14.13 18.42 -15.09
C SER A 97 15.52 18.24 -14.47
N ARG A 98 16.04 19.24 -13.76
CA ARG A 98 17.29 19.16 -13.00
C ARG A 98 17.16 18.30 -11.75
N ASP A 99 16.05 18.41 -11.04
CA ASP A 99 15.88 17.78 -9.73
C ASP A 99 15.22 16.40 -9.85
N ASN A 100 14.38 16.18 -10.87
CA ASN A 100 13.68 14.90 -11.08
C ASN A 100 14.29 14.03 -12.19
N GLY A 101 15.19 14.57 -13.02
CA GLY A 101 15.79 13.86 -14.16
C GLY A 101 14.78 13.38 -15.21
N ASN A 102 13.52 13.84 -15.15
CA ASN A 102 12.34 13.25 -15.77
C ASN A 102 12.07 11.78 -15.38
N SER A 103 12.71 11.31 -14.31
CA SER A 103 12.69 9.91 -13.87
C SER A 103 11.75 9.66 -12.70
N THR A 104 11.32 10.69 -11.95
CA THR A 104 10.38 10.53 -10.84
C THR A 104 9.39 11.67 -10.75
N THR A 105 8.15 11.33 -10.42
CA THR A 105 7.11 12.31 -10.06
C THR A 105 6.81 12.30 -8.57
N GLY A 106 7.62 11.59 -7.78
CA GLY A 106 7.45 11.35 -6.35
C GLY A 106 7.67 12.58 -5.45
N TYR A 107 7.60 13.80 -5.97
CA TYR A 107 7.77 15.04 -5.21
C TYR A 107 6.45 15.63 -4.68
N VAL A 108 5.33 14.95 -4.91
CA VAL A 108 4.00 15.38 -4.47
C VAL A 108 3.23 14.21 -3.89
N LEU A 109 2.21 14.53 -3.09
CA LEU A 109 1.28 13.53 -2.62
C LEU A 109 0.25 13.22 -3.72
N TRP A 110 0.26 11.98 -4.20
CA TRP A 110 -0.77 11.45 -5.10
C TRP A 110 -2.00 11.00 -4.31
N SER A 111 -3.18 11.35 -4.81
CA SER A 111 -4.49 11.04 -4.19
C SER A 111 -4.79 9.54 -4.09
N THR A 112 -4.12 8.70 -4.89
CA THR A 112 -4.21 7.24 -4.80
C THR A 112 -3.81 6.72 -3.43
N THR A 113 -2.78 7.29 -2.81
CA THR A 113 -2.27 6.86 -1.49
C THR A 113 -3.27 7.07 -0.35
N PRO A 114 -3.78 8.29 -0.08
CA PRO A 114 -4.79 8.48 0.97
C PRO A 114 -6.09 7.75 0.66
N PHE A 115 -6.48 7.63 -0.62
CA PHE A 115 -7.64 6.81 -0.99
C PHE A 115 -7.44 5.33 -0.64
N PHE A 116 -6.29 4.75 -1.02
CA PHE A 116 -5.94 3.36 -0.73
C PHE A 116 -5.97 3.07 0.77
N ILE A 117 -5.38 3.95 1.59
CA ILE A 117 -5.37 3.77 3.04
C ILE A 117 -6.79 3.81 3.61
N ASN A 118 -7.60 4.81 3.22
CA ASN A 118 -8.99 4.90 3.70
C ASN A 118 -9.83 3.68 3.27
N TRP A 119 -9.64 3.21 2.04
CA TRP A 119 -10.30 2.01 1.53
C TRP A 119 -9.87 0.77 2.33
N LEU A 120 -8.56 0.56 2.50
CA LEU A 120 -8.00 -0.59 3.19
C LEU A 120 -8.34 -0.62 4.69
N LEU A 121 -8.40 0.54 5.36
CA LEU A 121 -8.64 0.60 6.80
C LEU A 121 -10.12 0.63 7.17
N TYR A 122 -10.94 1.34 6.41
CA TYR A 122 -12.30 1.68 6.85
C TYR A 122 -13.40 1.15 5.95
N ASN A 123 -13.09 0.75 4.72
CA ASN A 123 -14.11 0.21 3.84
C ASN A 123 -14.33 -1.28 4.10
N ALA A 124 -15.57 -1.69 4.35
CA ALA A 124 -15.93 -3.08 4.56
C ALA A 124 -15.60 -3.98 3.35
N SER A 125 -15.51 -3.43 2.13
CA SER A 125 -15.14 -4.20 0.95
C SER A 125 -13.69 -4.68 0.97
N ALA A 126 -12.79 -3.93 1.61
CA ALA A 126 -11.38 -4.33 1.73
C ALA A 126 -11.12 -5.34 2.87
N ALA A 127 -12.18 -5.86 3.52
CA ALA A 127 -12.07 -6.86 4.58
C ALA A 127 -11.22 -8.09 4.20
N PRO A 128 -11.22 -8.60 2.94
CA PRO A 128 -10.34 -9.71 2.57
C PRO A 128 -8.85 -9.46 2.85
N PHE A 129 -8.36 -8.24 2.68
CA PHE A 129 -6.97 -7.87 3.00
C PHE A 129 -6.69 -7.75 4.50
N ARG A 130 -7.72 -7.68 5.34
CA ARG A 130 -7.60 -7.54 6.80
C ARG A 130 -7.82 -8.87 7.53
N LEU A 131 -8.76 -9.67 7.03
CA LEU A 131 -9.17 -10.91 7.65
C LEU A 131 -8.43 -12.13 7.10
N GLY A 132 -7.92 -12.06 5.86
CA GLY A 132 -7.33 -13.21 5.17
C GLY A 132 -8.39 -14.26 4.91
N THR A 133 -8.80 -14.41 3.65
CA THR A 133 -9.95 -15.26 3.33
C THR A 133 -9.78 -15.88 1.96
N GLN A 134 -10.58 -16.90 1.70
CA GLN A 134 -10.82 -17.32 0.33
C GLN A 134 -11.68 -16.27 -0.38
N VAL A 135 -11.21 -15.83 -1.54
CA VAL A 135 -11.90 -14.88 -2.41
C VAL A 135 -12.28 -15.58 -3.70
N GLU A 136 -13.49 -15.29 -4.19
CA GLU A 136 -13.96 -15.76 -5.48
C GLU A 136 -13.15 -15.10 -6.61
N VAL A 137 -12.54 -15.93 -7.45
CA VAL A 137 -11.88 -15.52 -8.70
C VAL A 137 -12.81 -15.78 -9.86
N VAL A 138 -13.18 -14.74 -10.60
CA VAL A 138 -13.97 -14.85 -11.83
C VAL A 138 -13.06 -14.88 -13.06
N ARG A 139 -13.41 -15.71 -14.04
CA ARG A 139 -12.85 -15.72 -15.40
C ARG A 139 -13.99 -15.42 -16.37
N GLY A 140 -14.17 -14.15 -16.73
CA GLY A 140 -15.32 -13.75 -17.54
C GLY A 140 -16.67 -14.08 -16.90
N SER A 141 -17.29 -15.20 -17.29
CA SER A 141 -18.60 -15.64 -16.79
C SER A 141 -18.64 -15.83 -15.26
N PRO A 142 -19.69 -15.37 -14.56
CA PRO A 142 -19.83 -15.48 -13.10
C PRO A 142 -20.00 -16.92 -12.56
N CYS A 143 -19.98 -17.95 -13.43
CA CYS A 143 -20.21 -19.35 -13.06
C CYS A 143 -18.93 -20.20 -12.93
N GLU A 144 -17.74 -19.67 -13.25
CA GLU A 144 -16.45 -20.40 -13.23
C GLU A 144 -15.55 -19.99 -12.05
N GLY A 145 -16.16 -19.67 -10.91
CA GLY A 145 -15.46 -19.20 -9.73
C GLY A 145 -14.64 -20.28 -9.03
N HIS A 146 -13.30 -20.21 -9.10
CA HIS A 146 -12.45 -20.92 -8.13
C HIS A 146 -12.10 -19.99 -6.98
N MET A 147 -11.81 -20.56 -5.81
CA MET A 147 -11.45 -19.80 -4.63
C MET A 147 -9.94 -19.63 -4.56
N LEU A 148 -9.46 -18.38 -4.44
CA LEU A 148 -8.07 -18.06 -4.17
C LEU A 148 -7.91 -17.73 -2.69
N GLU A 149 -6.93 -18.34 -2.03
CA GLU A 149 -6.52 -17.93 -0.70
C GLU A 149 -5.77 -16.60 -0.77
N LEU A 150 -6.35 -15.56 -0.19
CA LEU A 150 -5.73 -14.24 -0.09
C LEU A 150 -5.22 -14.05 1.34
N PRO A 151 -3.89 -14.02 1.57
CA PRO A 151 -3.36 -13.78 2.91
C PRO A 151 -3.69 -12.37 3.41
N LYS A 152 -3.59 -12.18 4.72
CA LYS A 152 -3.76 -10.85 5.33
C LYS A 152 -2.63 -9.93 4.89
N LEU A 153 -2.97 -8.78 4.33
CA LEU A 153 -2.04 -7.68 4.12
C LEU A 153 -1.71 -6.98 5.44
N ILE A 154 -2.73 -6.73 6.27
CA ILE A 154 -2.60 -6.10 7.60
C ILE A 154 -3.39 -6.87 8.65
N ASP A 155 -2.95 -6.83 9.91
CA ASP A 155 -3.71 -7.37 11.03
C ASP A 155 -4.21 -6.25 11.96
N LEU A 156 -5.51 -5.94 11.87
CA LEU A 156 -6.13 -4.96 12.75
C LEU A 156 -6.32 -5.47 14.19
N THR A 157 -6.44 -6.79 14.37
CA THR A 157 -6.80 -7.42 15.65
C THR A 157 -5.58 -7.61 16.55
N GLY A 158 -4.40 -7.77 15.96
CA GLY A 158 -3.18 -8.19 16.65
C GLY A 158 -3.26 -9.63 17.20
N ALA A 159 -4.29 -10.39 16.84
CA ALA A 159 -4.48 -11.76 17.26
C ALA A 159 -3.62 -12.74 16.45
N ASP A 160 -3.12 -12.30 15.29
CA ASP A 160 -2.35 -13.14 14.40
C ASP A 160 -0.84 -12.99 14.67
N HIS A 161 -0.21 -14.10 15.03
CA HIS A 161 1.22 -14.14 15.35
C HIS A 161 2.11 -14.32 14.11
N SER A 162 1.54 -14.50 12.91
CA SER A 162 2.34 -14.52 11.68
C SER A 162 2.96 -13.16 11.41
N LYS A 163 4.25 -13.18 11.06
CA LYS A 163 5.03 -11.98 10.76
C LYS A 163 4.67 -11.45 9.37
N ARG A 164 4.32 -10.17 9.30
CA ARG A 164 3.91 -9.49 8.06
C ARG A 164 4.93 -8.48 7.61
N CYS A 165 5.21 -8.51 6.32
CA CYS A 165 6.16 -7.65 5.66
C CYS A 165 5.48 -6.89 4.51
N ILE A 166 5.69 -5.58 4.44
CA ILE A 166 5.35 -4.76 3.29
C ILE A 166 6.64 -4.19 2.68
N LEU A 167 6.75 -4.28 1.36
CA LEU A 167 7.76 -3.58 0.56
C LEU A 167 7.05 -2.58 -0.35
N GLU A 168 7.29 -1.30 -0.16
CA GLU A 168 6.72 -0.26 -1.01
C GLU A 168 7.70 0.12 -2.12
N LEU A 169 7.23 0.08 -3.37
CA LEU A 169 7.96 0.53 -4.54
C LEU A 169 7.41 1.88 -4.99
N GLY A 170 8.27 2.87 -5.17
CA GLY A 170 7.87 4.19 -5.65
C GLY A 170 7.11 4.98 -4.59
N ALA A 171 7.63 5.00 -3.36
CA ALA A 171 6.99 5.64 -2.20
C ALA A 171 6.77 7.16 -2.37
N GLY A 172 7.53 7.79 -3.27
CA GLY A 172 7.62 9.24 -3.34
C GLY A 172 8.21 9.82 -2.07
N ILE A 173 7.99 11.11 -1.83
CA ILE A 173 8.41 11.78 -0.60
C ILE A 173 7.36 11.70 0.50
N ALA A 174 6.15 11.23 0.22
CA ALA A 174 5.00 11.46 1.10
C ALA A 174 5.09 10.73 2.44
N GLY A 175 5.67 9.52 2.49
CA GLY A 175 5.90 8.80 3.73
C GLY A 175 4.65 8.37 4.52
N ILE A 176 3.45 8.45 3.93
CA ILE A 176 2.19 8.18 4.63
C ILE A 176 1.98 6.69 4.89
N LEU A 177 2.19 5.85 3.88
CA LEU A 177 2.00 4.40 4.00
C LEU A 177 2.86 3.77 5.10
N PRO A 178 4.18 4.06 5.21
CA PRO A 178 5.00 3.49 6.27
C PRO A 178 4.51 3.85 7.68
N VAL A 179 4.07 5.09 7.92
CA VAL A 179 3.62 5.53 9.26
C VAL A 179 2.22 5.01 9.61
N VAL A 180 1.34 4.83 8.62
CA VAL A 180 0.00 4.31 8.87
C VAL A 180 -0.02 2.78 8.91
N LEU A 181 0.43 2.12 7.82
CA LEU A 181 0.38 0.66 7.72
C LEU A 181 1.39 -0.02 8.64
N GLY A 182 2.48 0.67 9.01
CA GLY A 182 3.44 0.20 10.01
C GLY A 182 2.79 -0.19 11.35
N ASN A 183 1.62 0.35 11.69
CA ASN A 183 0.88 -0.04 12.88
C ASN A 183 0.37 -1.50 12.88
N PHE A 184 0.31 -2.13 11.70
CA PHE A 184 -0.36 -3.42 11.49
C PHE A 184 0.54 -4.51 10.89
N VAL A 185 1.84 -4.21 10.75
CA VAL A 185 2.85 -5.13 10.23
C VAL A 185 4.07 -5.19 11.15
N ASP A 186 4.99 -6.10 10.86
CA ASP A 186 6.23 -6.30 11.63
C ASP A 186 7.43 -5.67 10.94
N ILE A 187 7.46 -5.70 9.60
CA ILE A 187 8.48 -5.05 8.79
C ILE A 187 7.80 -4.23 7.71
N TYR A 188 8.26 -2.99 7.53
CA TYR A 188 7.86 -2.14 6.42
C TYR A 188 9.13 -1.55 5.79
N VAL A 189 9.32 -1.77 4.49
CA VAL A 189 10.43 -1.21 3.72
C VAL A 189 9.88 -0.26 2.68
N SER A 190 10.23 1.02 2.77
CA SER A 190 9.84 2.06 1.82
C SER A 190 10.99 2.35 0.85
N THR A 191 10.73 2.21 -0.46
CA THR A 191 11.78 2.36 -1.48
C THR A 191 11.43 3.35 -2.57
N ASP A 192 12.43 4.09 -3.00
CA ASP A 192 12.36 4.96 -4.18
C ASP A 192 13.79 5.29 -4.68
N GLN A 193 13.90 6.18 -5.65
CA GLN A 193 15.16 6.69 -6.16
C GLN A 193 15.92 7.46 -5.07
N LYS A 194 17.24 7.27 -5.04
CA LYS A 194 18.15 7.88 -4.06
C LYS A 194 17.95 9.40 -3.87
N GLY A 195 17.60 10.10 -4.95
CA GLY A 195 17.44 11.56 -4.95
C GLY A 195 16.32 12.07 -4.04
N ILE A 196 15.28 11.26 -3.77
CA ILE A 196 14.11 11.71 -3.01
C ILE A 196 14.10 11.21 -1.56
N LEU A 197 14.97 10.26 -1.22
CA LEU A 197 14.92 9.57 0.06
C LEU A 197 15.07 10.48 1.27
N ASN A 198 15.85 11.57 1.19
CA ASN A 198 15.98 12.47 2.33
C ASN A 198 14.63 13.11 2.69
N LYS A 199 13.89 13.62 1.70
CA LYS A 199 12.55 14.19 1.91
C LYS A 199 11.54 13.14 2.37
N LEU A 200 11.62 11.91 1.84
CA LEU A 200 10.83 10.79 2.32
C LEU A 200 11.09 10.51 3.81
N LYS A 201 12.36 10.45 4.21
CA LYS A 201 12.76 10.25 5.62
C LYS A 201 12.27 11.38 6.50
N ASP A 202 12.40 12.63 6.06
CA ASP A 202 11.93 13.80 6.80
C ASP A 202 10.42 13.73 7.07
N ASN A 203 9.61 13.44 6.04
CA ASN A 203 8.16 13.25 6.20
C ASN A 203 7.79 12.04 7.06
N ILE A 204 8.53 10.94 7.00
CA ILE A 204 8.32 9.80 7.91
C ILE A 204 8.60 10.21 9.36
N MET A 205 9.73 10.88 9.60
CA MET A 205 10.16 11.32 10.94
C MET A 205 9.16 12.29 11.58
N GLU A 206 8.63 13.24 10.80
CA GLU A 206 7.61 14.19 11.25
C GLU A 206 6.35 13.46 11.78
N ASN A 207 6.03 12.29 11.22
CA ASN A 207 4.80 11.58 11.49
C ASN A 207 4.97 10.31 12.33
N LEU A 208 6.12 10.08 12.97
CA LEU A 208 6.34 8.90 13.83
C LEU A 208 5.35 8.80 15.00
N SER A 209 4.78 9.92 15.43
CA SER A 209 3.73 9.96 16.47
C SER A 209 2.45 9.20 16.07
N GLN A 210 2.24 8.98 14.77
CA GLN A 210 1.12 8.22 14.21
C GLN A 210 1.31 6.70 14.35
N LEU A 211 2.50 6.22 14.75
CA LEU A 211 2.72 4.82 15.13
C LEU A 211 2.21 4.56 16.54
N THR A 212 0.88 4.49 16.67
CA THR A 212 0.16 4.31 17.92
C THR A 212 0.20 2.88 18.45
N ARG A 213 0.37 1.87 17.59
CA ARG A 213 0.28 0.43 17.94
C ARG A 213 1.63 -0.26 18.12
N LYS A 214 2.68 0.29 17.51
CA LYS A 214 4.01 -0.32 17.47
C LYS A 214 5.07 0.60 18.04
N GLN A 215 6.15 0.01 18.54
CA GLN A 215 7.42 0.73 18.73
C GLN A 215 8.23 0.62 17.45
N CYS A 216 8.69 1.74 16.91
CA CYS A 216 9.47 1.76 15.68
C CYS A 216 10.96 1.62 15.96
N ILE A 217 11.62 0.72 15.25
CA ILE A 217 13.08 0.72 15.08
C ILE A 217 13.41 0.93 13.61
N SER A 218 14.55 1.55 13.33
CA SER A 218 15.00 1.84 11.97
C SER A 218 16.48 2.20 11.96
N GLU A 219 17.30 1.47 11.22
CA GLU A 219 18.69 1.86 10.99
C GLU A 219 18.73 3.09 10.08
N SER A 220 17.95 3.08 9.00
CA SER A 220 17.94 4.15 7.99
C SER A 220 17.42 5.50 8.50
N LEU A 221 16.61 5.51 9.57
CA LEU A 221 16.13 6.70 10.28
C LEU A 221 16.83 6.93 11.64
N ARG A 222 17.75 6.06 12.04
CA ARG A 222 18.48 6.12 13.33
C ARG A 222 17.55 6.09 14.56
N LEU A 223 16.59 5.18 14.54
CA LEU A 223 15.64 4.94 15.63
C LEU A 223 15.99 3.63 16.33
N GLU A 224 16.31 3.72 17.62
CA GLU A 224 16.61 2.58 18.49
C GLU A 224 15.55 2.44 19.59
N LEU A 225 15.41 1.24 20.15
CA LEU A 225 14.52 1.05 21.31
C LEU A 225 15.07 1.82 22.52
N PRO A 226 14.21 2.42 23.36
CA PRO A 226 14.66 3.02 24.61
C PRO A 226 15.40 1.99 25.46
N THR A 227 16.62 2.32 25.88
CA THR A 227 17.32 1.54 26.91
C THR A 227 16.51 1.56 28.19
N LEU A 228 16.13 0.38 28.68
CA LEU A 228 15.49 0.23 29.99
C LEU A 228 16.52 0.63 31.06
N GLU A 229 16.50 1.88 31.52
CA GLU A 229 17.26 2.24 32.72
C GLU A 229 16.64 1.52 33.93
N PRO A 230 17.47 0.97 34.84
CA PRO A 230 16.97 0.32 36.04
C PRO A 230 16.21 1.35 36.90
N VAL A 231 14.90 1.13 37.06
CA VAL A 231 14.01 1.99 37.83
C VAL A 231 14.49 2.05 39.28
N ASP A 232 14.84 3.26 39.75
CA ASP A 232 15.14 3.50 41.16
C ASP A 232 13.85 3.35 42.00
N ASN A 233 13.94 2.62 43.11
CA ASN A 233 12.82 2.06 43.89
C ASN A 233 12.04 3.11 44.71
N GLY A 234 11.45 4.13 44.08
CA GLY A 234 10.83 5.25 44.80
C GLY A 234 9.54 5.85 44.27
N ALA A 235 9.13 5.60 43.03
CA ALA A 235 7.96 6.26 42.44
C ALA A 235 6.83 5.26 42.16
N THR A 236 5.64 5.57 42.70
CA THR A 236 4.38 4.85 42.50
C THR A 236 4.15 4.52 41.03
N ALA A 237 4.12 3.23 40.72
CA ALA A 237 3.87 2.68 39.39
C ALA A 237 2.50 3.15 38.85
N THR A 238 2.52 4.20 38.03
CA THR A 238 1.43 4.44 37.07
C THR A 238 1.38 3.23 36.15
N LYS A 239 0.22 2.55 36.11
CA LYS A 239 -0.08 1.37 35.27
C LYS A 239 0.66 1.44 33.93
N SER A 240 1.82 0.79 33.83
CA SER A 240 2.60 0.78 32.59
C SER A 240 1.78 0.00 31.56
N ALA A 241 1.47 0.64 30.44
CA ALA A 241 0.88 -0.06 29.30
C ALA A 241 1.77 -1.27 28.95
N LEU A 242 1.14 -2.38 28.52
CA LEU A 242 1.85 -3.55 28.01
C LEU A 242 2.87 -3.11 26.94
N PRO A 243 4.04 -3.77 26.83
CA PRO A 243 5.02 -3.44 25.80
C PRO A 243 4.37 -3.55 24.42
N LYS A 244 4.36 -2.45 23.66
CA LYS A 244 3.92 -2.48 22.26
C LYS A 244 4.89 -3.36 21.49
N SER A 245 4.38 -4.23 20.62
CA SER A 245 5.24 -4.99 19.70
C SER A 245 6.02 -4.06 18.77
N THR A 246 7.17 -4.51 18.29
CA THR A 246 8.09 -3.72 17.46
C THR A 246 7.70 -3.76 15.97
N LEU A 247 7.87 -2.63 15.29
CA LEU A 247 7.91 -2.47 13.84
C LEU A 247 9.38 -2.20 13.45
N ASN A 248 9.89 -2.95 12.48
CA ASN A 248 11.14 -2.61 11.80
C ASN A 248 10.82 -1.85 10.51
N LEU A 249 11.19 -0.57 10.47
CA LEU A 249 10.89 0.35 9.39
C LEU A 249 12.17 0.74 8.68
N GLU A 250 12.32 0.40 7.40
CA GLU A 250 13.50 0.80 6.63
C GLU A 250 13.16 1.64 5.41
N VAL A 251 14.05 2.57 5.09
CA VAL A 251 13.99 3.43 3.90
C VAL A 251 15.25 3.22 3.07
N ALA A 252 15.07 2.66 1.88
CA ALA A 252 16.18 2.22 1.02
C ALA A 252 16.06 2.75 -0.41
N ALA A 253 17.21 2.87 -1.09
CA ALA A 253 17.23 3.25 -2.50
C ALA A 253 16.95 2.02 -3.36
N LEU A 254 15.97 2.11 -4.25
CA LEU A 254 15.70 1.06 -5.23
C LEU A 254 15.36 1.73 -6.56
N ASP A 255 16.23 1.52 -7.54
CA ASP A 255 16.11 2.08 -8.89
C ASP A 255 15.75 0.94 -9.85
N TRP A 256 14.52 0.95 -10.36
CA TRP A 256 13.98 -0.13 -11.21
C TRP A 256 14.79 -0.35 -12.48
N GLU A 257 15.44 0.69 -13.00
CA GLU A 257 16.25 0.59 -14.23
C GLU A 257 17.61 -0.04 -13.96
N LYS A 258 18.06 -0.09 -12.70
CA LYS A 258 19.41 -0.50 -12.32
C LYS A 258 19.47 -1.73 -11.42
N ILE A 259 18.36 -2.12 -10.80
CA ILE A 259 18.33 -3.27 -9.90
C ILE A 259 18.58 -4.57 -10.66
N ASN A 260 19.52 -5.36 -10.12
CA ASN A 260 19.83 -6.71 -10.57
C ASN A 260 20.10 -7.62 -9.37
N LEU A 261 19.05 -8.23 -8.82
CA LEU A 261 19.15 -9.12 -7.64
C LEU A 261 19.85 -10.46 -7.91
N GLN A 262 20.12 -10.79 -9.18
CA GLN A 262 20.91 -11.98 -9.52
C GLN A 262 22.41 -11.74 -9.32
N ASP A 263 22.86 -10.47 -9.32
CA ASP A 263 24.24 -10.10 -9.00
C ASP A 263 24.44 -10.06 -7.48
N LYS A 264 25.40 -10.86 -6.98
CA LYS A 264 25.77 -10.92 -5.56
C LYS A 264 26.12 -9.54 -4.99
N LYS A 265 26.73 -8.66 -5.78
CA LYS A 265 27.10 -7.32 -5.33
C LYS A 265 25.84 -6.48 -5.08
N THR A 266 24.94 -6.42 -6.05
CA THR A 266 23.66 -5.70 -5.89
C THR A 266 22.83 -6.29 -4.75
N HIS A 267 22.77 -7.61 -4.62
CA HIS A 267 22.10 -8.26 -3.49
C HIS A 267 22.63 -7.77 -2.13
N SER A 268 23.96 -7.68 -1.96
CA SER A 268 24.55 -7.18 -0.71
C SER A 268 24.27 -5.70 -0.39
N LEU A 269 23.77 -4.93 -1.36
CA LEU A 269 23.37 -3.53 -1.18
C LEU A 269 21.93 -3.39 -0.65
N HIS A 270 21.20 -4.50 -0.52
CA HIS A 270 19.79 -4.53 -0.11
C HIS A 270 19.55 -5.41 1.13
N PRO A 271 20.22 -5.14 2.27
CA PRO A 271 20.00 -5.90 3.51
C PRO A 271 18.55 -5.88 4.00
N GLU A 272 17.80 -4.82 3.69
CA GLU A 272 16.37 -4.68 3.99
C GLU A 272 15.51 -5.75 3.30
N LEU A 273 15.91 -6.24 2.11
CA LEU A 273 15.23 -7.33 1.43
C LEU A 273 15.54 -8.68 2.09
N SER A 274 16.77 -8.88 2.55
CA SER A 274 17.13 -10.07 3.35
C SER A 274 16.36 -10.11 4.67
N LEU A 275 16.23 -8.96 5.35
CA LEU A 275 15.43 -8.82 6.57
C LEU A 275 13.99 -9.30 6.38
N ILE A 276 13.35 -8.92 5.27
CA ILE A 276 12.00 -9.41 4.91
C ILE A 276 12.02 -10.93 4.76
N GLY A 277 12.93 -11.46 3.94
CA GLY A 277 13.01 -12.88 3.61
C GLY A 277 13.32 -13.79 4.81
N GLU A 278 14.10 -13.30 5.77
CA GLU A 278 14.50 -14.07 6.96
C GLU A 278 13.43 -14.06 8.06
N THR A 279 12.50 -13.10 8.03
CA THR A 279 11.58 -12.86 9.14
C THR A 279 10.12 -13.25 8.84
N CYS A 280 9.66 -13.03 7.61
CA CYS A 280 8.24 -13.19 7.26
C CYS A 280 7.98 -14.45 6.43
N SER A 281 6.75 -14.97 6.50
CA SER A 281 6.29 -16.06 5.64
C SER A 281 5.66 -15.55 4.32
N SER A 282 5.27 -14.29 4.29
CA SER A 282 4.64 -13.63 3.16
C SER A 282 5.09 -12.18 3.05
N VAL A 283 5.23 -11.69 1.82
CA VAL A 283 5.50 -10.28 1.53
C VAL A 283 4.44 -9.72 0.60
N TYR A 284 3.94 -8.54 0.94
CA TYR A 284 3.16 -7.72 0.05
C TYR A 284 4.02 -6.58 -0.49
N VAL A 285 4.21 -6.56 -1.80
CA VAL A 285 4.75 -5.41 -2.50
C VAL A 285 3.60 -4.44 -2.75
N ILE A 286 3.72 -3.18 -2.35
CA ILE A 286 2.71 -2.16 -2.62
C ILE A 286 3.31 -1.11 -3.55
N ALA A 287 2.58 -0.73 -4.59
CA ALA A 287 2.99 0.37 -5.45
C ALA A 287 1.77 1.22 -5.78
N MET A 288 1.76 2.48 -5.35
CA MET A 288 0.64 3.40 -5.51
C MET A 288 1.01 4.50 -6.48
N ASP A 289 0.27 4.55 -7.59
CA ASP A 289 0.39 5.55 -8.65
C ASP A 289 1.75 5.58 -9.39
N VAL A 290 2.38 4.41 -9.51
CA VAL A 290 3.68 4.25 -10.19
C VAL A 290 3.58 4.02 -11.70
N ILE A 291 2.39 3.69 -12.21
CA ILE A 291 2.13 3.43 -13.62
C ILE A 291 1.62 4.70 -14.29
N TYR A 292 2.53 5.58 -14.71
CA TYR A 292 2.21 6.85 -15.36
C TYR A 292 3.08 7.15 -16.59
N ASN A 293 4.19 6.41 -16.76
CA ASN A 293 5.16 6.60 -17.83
C ASN A 293 5.46 5.24 -18.49
N GLU A 294 5.21 5.14 -19.80
CA GLU A 294 5.43 3.93 -20.58
C GLU A 294 6.86 3.38 -20.48
N TYR A 295 7.87 4.27 -20.34
CA TYR A 295 9.27 3.86 -20.26
C TYR A 295 9.61 3.15 -18.95
N LEU A 296 8.84 3.36 -17.88
CA LEU A 296 9.08 2.76 -16.56
C LEU A 296 8.30 1.46 -16.34
N ILE A 297 7.32 1.14 -17.19
CA ILE A 297 6.51 -0.07 -17.07
C ILE A 297 7.38 -1.33 -17.08
N ASP A 298 8.25 -1.46 -18.09
CA ASP A 298 9.09 -2.65 -18.23
C ASP A 298 10.16 -2.77 -17.12
N PRO A 299 10.91 -1.71 -16.76
CA PRO A 299 11.78 -1.72 -15.57
C PRO A 299 11.05 -2.10 -14.28
N PHE A 300 9.83 -1.58 -14.07
CA PHE A 300 9.01 -1.90 -12.90
C PHE A 300 8.62 -3.39 -12.86
N LEU A 301 8.13 -3.94 -13.98
CA LEU A 301 7.75 -5.35 -14.08
C LEU A 301 8.96 -6.29 -13.90
N LYS A 302 10.12 -5.96 -14.50
CA LYS A 302 11.38 -6.67 -14.26
C LYS A 302 11.80 -6.64 -12.79
N THR A 303 11.57 -5.52 -12.10
CA THR A 303 11.83 -5.42 -10.66
C THR A 303 10.92 -6.37 -9.88
N LEU A 304 9.61 -6.40 -10.19
CA LEU A 304 8.69 -7.34 -9.57
C LEU A 304 9.07 -8.80 -9.84
N GLU A 305 9.51 -9.13 -11.06
CA GLU A 305 9.93 -10.50 -11.42
C GLU A 305 11.15 -10.92 -10.60
N GLN A 306 12.15 -10.04 -10.50
CA GLN A 306 13.35 -10.27 -9.70
C GLN A 306 13.02 -10.43 -8.20
N LEU A 307 12.16 -9.57 -7.65
CA LEU A 307 11.72 -9.67 -6.25
C LEU A 307 10.94 -10.95 -6.01
N LYS A 308 9.99 -11.29 -6.88
CA LYS A 308 9.20 -12.53 -6.82
C LYS A 308 10.11 -13.76 -6.85
N HIS A 309 11.03 -13.81 -7.81
CA HIS A 309 12.01 -14.89 -7.90
C HIS A 309 12.85 -14.97 -6.63
N TRP A 310 13.41 -13.84 -6.18
CA TRP A 310 14.26 -13.77 -5.00
C TRP A 310 13.55 -14.26 -3.74
N PHE A 311 12.38 -13.69 -3.41
CA PHE A 311 11.62 -14.07 -2.22
C PHE A 311 11.12 -15.52 -2.26
N ARG A 312 10.65 -16.00 -3.42
CA ARG A 312 10.14 -17.38 -3.54
C ARG A 312 11.25 -18.42 -3.56
N ILE A 313 12.33 -18.18 -4.29
CA ILE A 313 13.40 -19.19 -4.48
C ILE A 313 14.38 -19.18 -3.31
N THR A 314 14.81 -17.99 -2.85
CA THR A 314 15.81 -17.89 -1.78
C THR A 314 15.20 -18.14 -0.40
N TYR A 315 13.96 -17.66 -0.18
CA TYR A 315 13.37 -17.65 1.17
C TYR A 315 12.03 -18.41 1.28
N SER A 316 11.49 -18.93 0.18
CA SER A 316 10.19 -19.63 0.16
C SER A 316 9.01 -18.80 0.67
N LEU A 317 9.05 -17.48 0.47
CA LEU A 317 7.95 -16.58 0.85
C LEU A 317 6.79 -16.65 -0.15
N GLN A 318 5.57 -16.49 0.35
CA GLN A 318 4.44 -16.10 -0.49
C GLN A 318 4.64 -14.65 -0.96
N PHE A 319 4.48 -14.42 -2.26
CA PHE A 319 4.68 -13.13 -2.89
C PHE A 319 3.37 -12.62 -3.48
N HIS A 320 3.00 -11.39 -3.12
CA HIS A 320 1.88 -10.68 -3.71
C HIS A 320 2.31 -9.24 -3.98
N ALA A 321 1.90 -8.67 -5.11
CA ALA A 321 2.05 -7.24 -5.38
C ALA A 321 0.68 -6.60 -5.59
N LEU A 322 0.40 -5.51 -4.87
CA LEU A 322 -0.80 -4.71 -5.00
C LEU A 322 -0.43 -3.38 -5.67
N VAL A 323 -0.83 -3.24 -6.92
CA VAL A 323 -0.53 -2.07 -7.75
C VAL A 323 -1.79 -1.23 -7.89
N GLY A 324 -1.80 -0.07 -7.26
CA GLY A 324 -2.88 0.90 -7.41
C GLY A 324 -2.53 1.95 -8.46
N ILE A 325 -3.42 2.17 -9.42
CA ILE A 325 -3.22 3.19 -10.47
C ILE A 325 -4.34 4.22 -10.42
N HIS A 326 -4.02 5.45 -10.80
CA HIS A 326 -5.03 6.44 -11.17
C HIS A 326 -5.28 6.35 -12.69
N LEU A 327 -6.55 6.20 -13.09
CA LEU A 327 -6.97 6.07 -14.49
C LEU A 327 -6.85 7.41 -15.22
N ARG A 328 -5.71 7.62 -15.91
CA ARG A 328 -5.40 8.84 -16.67
C ARG A 328 -5.35 8.62 -18.17
N SER A 329 -4.80 7.49 -18.60
CA SER A 329 -4.60 7.14 -20.00
C SER A 329 -4.93 5.67 -20.18
N GLN A 330 -5.88 5.43 -21.07
CA GLN A 330 -6.30 4.09 -21.45
C GLN A 330 -5.11 3.33 -22.05
N GLU A 331 -4.31 4.00 -22.88
CA GLU A 331 -3.14 3.46 -23.57
C GLU A 331 -2.08 2.99 -22.57
N VAL A 332 -1.73 3.81 -21.57
CA VAL A 332 -0.74 3.44 -20.54
C VAL A 332 -1.24 2.27 -19.69
N THR A 333 -2.54 2.23 -19.40
CA THR A 333 -3.15 1.13 -18.63
C THR A 333 -3.12 -0.17 -19.43
N THR A 334 -3.51 -0.13 -20.72
CA THR A 334 -3.44 -1.27 -21.63
C THR A 334 -2.02 -1.78 -21.76
N LEU A 335 -1.05 -0.89 -22.02
CA LEU A 335 0.36 -1.26 -22.17
C LEU A 335 0.91 -1.92 -20.90
N PHE A 336 0.54 -1.44 -19.72
CA PHE A 336 0.93 -2.06 -18.45
C PHE A 336 0.40 -3.50 -18.34
N LEU A 337 -0.87 -3.72 -18.64
CA LEU A 337 -1.49 -5.05 -18.55
C LEU A 337 -0.96 -6.00 -19.62
N GLU A 338 -0.80 -5.55 -20.86
CA GLU A 338 -0.18 -6.33 -21.95
C GLU A 338 1.22 -6.78 -21.54
N LYS A 339 2.07 -5.85 -21.08
CA LYS A 339 3.41 -6.20 -20.62
C LYS A 339 3.39 -7.16 -19.43
N ALA A 340 2.56 -6.89 -18.42
CA ALA A 340 2.50 -7.73 -17.23
C ALA A 340 2.08 -9.17 -17.56
N ILE A 341 1.02 -9.34 -18.35
CA ILE A 341 0.39 -10.64 -18.62
C ILE A 341 1.11 -11.39 -19.75
N ILE A 342 1.41 -10.71 -20.86
CA ILE A 342 1.87 -11.36 -22.10
C ILE A 342 3.40 -11.44 -22.13
N GLU A 343 4.10 -10.35 -21.77
CA GLU A 343 5.57 -10.31 -21.85
C GLU A 343 6.25 -10.86 -20.60
N HIS A 344 5.69 -10.58 -19.41
CA HIS A 344 6.27 -10.96 -18.11
C HIS A 344 5.59 -12.16 -17.44
N ASP A 345 4.55 -12.73 -18.06
CA ASP A 345 3.82 -13.93 -17.59
C ASP A 345 3.34 -13.82 -16.13
N PHE A 346 2.94 -12.62 -15.71
CA PHE A 346 2.31 -12.44 -14.41
C PHE A 346 0.86 -12.89 -14.42
N THR A 347 0.44 -13.54 -13.33
CA THR A 347 -0.98 -13.70 -13.04
C THR A 347 -1.49 -12.40 -12.44
N VAL A 348 -2.35 -11.69 -13.18
CA VAL A 348 -2.88 -10.37 -12.80
C VAL A 348 -4.39 -10.47 -12.57
N TYR A 349 -4.83 -9.95 -11.43
CA TYR A 349 -6.23 -9.86 -11.06
C TYR A 349 -6.66 -8.40 -10.94
N ASP A 350 -7.75 -8.02 -11.59
CA ASP A 350 -8.48 -6.80 -11.23
C ASP A 350 -9.24 -6.99 -9.92
N ILE A 351 -9.18 -5.99 -9.03
CA ILE A 351 -9.95 -5.99 -7.78
C ILE A 351 -11.32 -5.38 -8.06
N ILE A 352 -12.33 -6.24 -8.11
CA ILE A 352 -13.71 -5.83 -8.28
C ILE A 352 -14.29 -5.42 -6.93
N ASP A 353 -14.38 -4.11 -6.72
CA ASP A 353 -15.06 -3.49 -5.58
C ASP A 353 -15.80 -2.21 -5.96
N GLN A 354 -17.01 -2.05 -5.43
CA GLN A 354 -17.90 -0.94 -5.76
C GLN A 354 -17.24 0.43 -5.51
N VAL A 355 -16.48 0.57 -4.42
CA VAL A 355 -15.84 1.86 -4.11
C VAL A 355 -14.68 2.16 -5.06
N LEU A 356 -13.96 1.14 -5.52
CA LEU A 356 -12.95 1.30 -6.56
C LEU A 356 -13.61 1.68 -7.90
N GLN A 357 -14.69 1.00 -8.29
CA GLN A 357 -15.41 1.28 -9.54
C GLN A 357 -16.11 2.63 -9.56
N GLU A 358 -16.51 3.14 -8.39
CA GLU A 358 -17.05 4.50 -8.19
C GLU A 358 -15.95 5.57 -8.09
N SER A 359 -14.68 5.20 -8.25
CA SER A 359 -13.52 6.10 -8.15
C SER A 359 -12.75 6.21 -9.47
N ARG A 360 -11.73 7.07 -9.46
CA ARG A 360 -10.75 7.19 -10.57
C ARG A 360 -9.58 6.21 -10.44
N PHE A 361 -9.64 5.31 -9.47
CA PHE A 361 -8.57 4.38 -9.18
C PHE A 361 -8.92 2.97 -9.68
N ASN A 362 -7.89 2.20 -9.98
CA ASN A 362 -8.02 0.78 -10.25
C ASN A 362 -6.86 0.04 -9.59
N PHE A 363 -7.16 -1.05 -8.88
CA PHE A 363 -6.16 -1.80 -8.13
C PHE A 363 -6.02 -3.20 -8.74
N TYR A 364 -4.78 -3.59 -8.98
CA TYR A 364 -4.42 -4.90 -9.50
C TYR A 364 -3.65 -5.69 -8.45
N LEU A 365 -4.07 -6.94 -8.23
CA LEU A 365 -3.30 -7.91 -7.48
C LEU A 365 -2.49 -8.76 -8.45
N ILE A 366 -1.17 -8.83 -8.25
CA ILE A 366 -0.23 -9.61 -9.04
C ILE A 366 0.35 -10.70 -8.14
N SER A 367 0.36 -11.95 -8.61
CA SER A 367 0.89 -13.11 -7.86
C SER A 367 1.98 -13.86 -8.61
#